data_AF-A0A2A4P6A2-F1
#
_entry.id   AF-A0A2A4P6A2-F1
#
_cell.length_a   1.000
_cell.length_b   1.000
_cell.length_c   1.000
_cell.angle_alpha   90.00
_cell.angle_beta   90.00
_cell.angle_gamma   90.00
#
_symmetry.space_group_name_H-M   'P 1'
#
loop_
_entity.id
_entity.type
_entity.pdbx_description
1 polymer ?
#
loop_
_entity_poly.entity_id
_entity_poly.type
_entity_poly.pdbx_seq_one_letter_code
_entity_poly.pdbx_strand_id
1 'polypeptide(L)' 'MNDVTDWWHTDIIDMAPGKIRLRGHDIEDLIGTTSFAQMIWLMIRGDMPDADQVTLFECALVAAVD' A
#
# COMPACT_ATOMS: atom_id res chain seq x y z
N MET A 1 -20.25 14.81 16.87
CA MET A 1 -20.05 13.90 15.73
C MET A 1 -18.75 14.36 15.10
N ASN A 2 -17.67 13.59 15.23
CA ASN A 2 -16.34 14.03 14.82
C ASN A 2 -16.20 13.85 13.30
N ASP A 3 -16.59 14.86 12.54
CA ASP A 3 -16.48 14.90 11.06
C ASP A 3 -15.04 14.72 10.55
N VAL A 4 -14.02 14.98 11.38
CA VAL A 4 -12.61 14.92 10.98
C VAL A 4 -12.10 13.49 10.79
N THR A 5 -12.73 12.49 11.43
CA THR A 5 -12.35 11.07 11.25
C THR A 5 -12.93 10.44 9.99
N ASP A 6 -13.95 11.05 9.38
CA ASP A 6 -14.59 10.50 8.18
C ASP A 6 -13.78 10.78 6.92
N TRP A 7 -12.82 11.69 6.98
CA TRP A 7 -11.97 12.05 5.85
C TRP A 7 -10.52 12.22 6.27
N TRP A 8 -9.64 11.41 5.70
CA TRP A 8 -8.19 11.47 5.96
C TRP A 8 -7.43 11.41 4.65
N HIS A 9 -6.54 12.38 4.44
CA HIS A 9 -5.75 12.50 3.22
C HIS A 9 -4.28 12.75 3.53
N THR A 10 -3.41 11.94 2.96
CA THR A 10 -1.95 12.13 2.89
C THR A 10 -1.45 11.70 1.51
N ASP A 11 -0.16 11.92 1.24
CA ASP A 11 0.48 11.39 0.04
C ASP A 11 0.47 9.84 -0.05
N ILE A 12 0.08 9.14 1.03
CA ILE A 12 -0.02 7.68 1.09
C ILE A 12 -1.48 7.20 0.97
N ILE A 13 -2.42 7.83 1.67
CA ILE A 13 -3.81 7.35 1.79
C ILE A 13 -4.81 8.48 1.58
N ASP A 14 -5.86 8.20 0.81
CA ASP A 14 -7.07 9.03 0.67
C ASP A 14 -8.28 8.17 1.08
N MET A 15 -8.88 8.49 2.23
CA MET A 15 -9.97 7.73 2.83
C MET A 15 -11.20 8.62 3.03
N ALA A 16 -12.35 8.12 2.59
CA ALA A 16 -13.68 8.69 2.77
C ALA A 16 -14.72 7.57 2.95
N PRO A 17 -15.97 7.86 3.36
CA PRO A 17 -17.00 6.82 3.46
C PRO A 17 -17.21 6.11 2.12
N GLY A 18 -16.93 4.81 2.07
CA GLY A 18 -17.04 3.99 0.86
C GLY A 18 -15.90 4.15 -0.16
N LYS A 19 -14.81 4.84 0.19
CA LYS A 19 -13.65 5.04 -0.70
C LYS A 19 -12.35 4.94 0.08
N ILE A 20 -11.46 4.07 -0.35
CA ILE A 20 -10.10 3.98 0.19
C ILE A 20 -9.15 3.89 -1.00
N ARG A 21 -8.19 4.82 -1.06
CA ARG A 21 -7.10 4.81 -2.02
C ARG A 21 -5.76 4.77 -1.33
N LEU A 22 -4.86 3.93 -1.83
CA LEU A 22 -3.45 3.90 -1.44
C LEU A 22 -2.60 4.35 -2.61
N ARG A 23 -1.83 5.43 -2.45
CA ARG A 23 -0.99 6.02 -3.51
C ARG A 23 -1.73 6.24 -4.83
N GLY A 24 -3.02 6.59 -4.74
CA GLY A 24 -3.90 6.82 -5.90
C GLY A 24 -4.57 5.56 -6.48
N HIS A 25 -4.23 4.36 -6.01
CA HIS A 25 -4.90 3.11 -6.39
C HIS A 25 -6.11 2.85 -5.50
N ASP A 26 -7.26 2.52 -6.08
CA ASP A 26 -8.43 2.06 -5.32
C ASP A 26 -8.09 0.73 -4.62
N ILE A 27 -8.47 0.59 -3.35
CA ILE A 27 -8.02 -0.55 -2.52
C ILE A 27 -8.51 -1.89 -3.08
N GLU A 28 -9.71 -1.93 -3.68
CA GLU A 28 -10.29 -3.12 -4.30
C GLU A 28 -9.46 -3.66 -5.47
N ASP A 29 -8.73 -2.79 -6.18
CA ASP A 29 -7.87 -3.20 -7.29
C ASP A 29 -6.59 -3.88 -6.80
N LEU A 30 -6.17 -3.61 -5.56
CA LEU A 30 -4.97 -4.17 -4.93
C LEU A 30 -5.26 -5.49 -4.19
N ILE A 31 -6.49 -5.66 -3.70
CA ILE A 31 -6.88 -6.86 -2.95
C ILE A 31 -6.85 -8.09 -3.88
N GLY A 32 -6.07 -9.10 -3.49
CA GLY A 32 -5.96 -10.36 -4.23
C GLY A 32 -5.09 -10.31 -5.48
N THR A 33 -4.63 -9.13 -5.90
CA THR A 33 -3.74 -8.92 -7.05
C THR A 33 -2.31 -8.54 -6.64
N THR A 34 -2.15 -7.95 -5.45
CA THR A 34 -0.89 -7.42 -4.95
C THR A 34 -0.37 -8.27 -3.80
N SER A 35 0.88 -8.74 -3.88
CA SER A 35 1.53 -9.49 -2.80
C SER A 35 1.77 -8.60 -1.57
N PHE A 36 1.99 -9.22 -0.40
CA PHE A 36 2.31 -8.48 0.82
C PHE A 36 3.55 -7.59 0.67
N ALA A 37 4.60 -8.08 0.03
CA ALA A 37 5.82 -7.32 -0.20
C ALA A 37 5.60 -6.17 -1.19
N GLN A 38 4.83 -6.40 -2.26
CA GLN A 38 4.45 -5.33 -3.18
C GLN A 38 3.62 -4.25 -2.49
N MET A 39 2.69 -4.62 -1.60
CA MET A 39 1.88 -3.68 -0.84
C MET A 39 2.75 -2.83 0.09
N ILE A 40 3.69 -3.44 0.81
CA ILE A 40 4.66 -2.69 1.63
C ILE A 40 5.44 -1.73 0.73
N TRP A 41 6.01 -2.22 -0.38
CA TRP A 41 6.77 -1.39 -1.32
C TRP A 41 5.97 -0.16 -1.77
N LEU A 42 4.73 -0.35 -2.21
CA LEU A 42 3.84 0.73 -2.63
C LEU A 42 3.68 1.78 -1.52
N MET A 43 3.45 1.35 -0.27
CA MET A 43 3.28 2.29 0.84
C MET A 43 4.53 3.15 1.09
N ILE A 44 5.72 2.56 1.08
CA ILE A 44 6.98 3.28 1.36
C ILE A 44 7.55 4.04 0.16
N ARG A 45 7.48 3.47 -1.05
CA ARG A 45 8.12 4.01 -2.26
C ARG A 45 7.18 4.85 -3.12
N GLY A 46 5.88 4.57 -3.06
CA GLY A 46 4.85 5.29 -3.80
C GLY A 46 4.62 4.83 -5.24
N ASP A 47 5.41 3.87 -5.72
CA ASP A 47 5.28 3.23 -7.02
C ASP A 47 5.16 1.70 -6.87
N MET A 48 4.81 1.02 -7.96
CA MET A 48 4.83 -0.45 -7.99
C MET A 48 6.22 -0.95 -8.34
N PRO A 49 6.72 -1.99 -7.64
CA PRO A 49 8.01 -2.58 -7.96
C PRO A 49 7.96 -3.38 -9.27
N ASP A 50 9.10 -3.47 -9.96
CA ASP A 50 9.32 -4.47 -11.00
C ASP A 50 9.55 -5.88 -10.42
N ALA A 51 9.64 -6.89 -11.28
CA ALA A 51 9.76 -8.29 -10.85
C ALA A 51 11.04 -8.59 -10.06
N ASP A 52 12.16 -7.97 -10.45
CA ASP A 52 13.45 -8.18 -9.80
C ASP A 52 13.46 -7.47 -8.43
N GLN A 53 12.87 -6.27 -8.37
CA GLN A 53 12.68 -5.50 -7.14
C GLN A 53 11.81 -6.24 -6.13
N VAL A 54 10.69 -6.84 -6.56
CA VAL A 54 9.82 -7.65 -5.68
C VAL A 54 10.60 -8.82 -5.11
N THR A 55 11.29 -9.57 -5.96
CA THR A 55 12.02 -10.76 -5.55
C THR A 55 13.08 -10.42 -4.51
N LEU A 56 13.86 -9.35 -4.75
CA LEU A 56 14.87 -8.88 -3.80
C LEU A 56 14.25 -8.39 -2.49
N PHE A 57 13.15 -7.62 -2.57
CA PHE A 57 12.50 -7.06 -1.40
C PHE A 57 11.86 -8.15 -0.53
N GLU A 58 11.28 -9.19 -1.13
CA GLU A 58 10.78 -10.37 -0.42
C GLU A 58 11.90 -11.07 0.34
N CYS A 59 13.06 -11.30 -0.29
CA CYS A 59 14.22 -11.88 0.40
C CYS A 59 14.68 -11.01 1.58
N ALA A 60 14.70 -9.68 1.41
CA ALA A 60 15.08 -8.75 2.48
C ALA A 60 14.09 -8.77 3.65
N LEU A 61 12.79 -8.79 3.37
CA LEU A 61 11.74 -8.87 4.39
C LEU A 61 11.82 -10.18 5.18
N VAL A 62 12.05 -11.32 4.51
CA VAL A 62 12.22 -12.63 5.17
C VAL A 62 13.49 -12.67 6.02
N ALA A 63 14.60 -12.13 5.51
CA ALA A 63 15.86 -12.08 6.25
C ALA A 63 15.81 -11.20 7.51
N ALA A 64 14.96 -10.16 7.50
CA ALA A 64 14.82 -9.21 8.61
C ALA A 64 13.90 -9.70 9.76
N VAL A 65 13.31 -10.90 9.65
CA VAL A 65 12.43 -11.46 10.68
C VAL A 65 13.19 -11.95 11.93
N ASP A 66 14.49 -12.23 11.80
CA ASP A 66 15.38 -12.65 12.91
C ASP A 66 16.08 -11.44 13.58
#